data_AF-A0A7C7VQU7-F1
#
_entry.id   AF-A0A7C7VQU7-F1
#
_cell.length_a   1.000
_cell.length_b   1.000
_cell.length_c   1.000
_cell.angle_alpha   90.00
_cell.angle_beta   90.00
_cell.angle_gamma   90.00
#
_symmetry.space_group_name_H-M   'P 1'
#
loop_
_entity.id
_entity.type
_entity.pdbx_description
1 polymer ?
#
loop_
_entity_poly.entity_id
_entity_poly.type
_entity_poly.pdbx_seq_one_letter_code
_entity_poly.pdbx_strand_id
1 'polypeptide(L)'
;MSSLNGSKMMIPAKYLKSENFFQMRGVYTLVLHLCTENVSLRVGKLGKFKLRGGYYLYTGSALGKGALSLGGRIRRHLKKQKVMRWHIDYLLSLKEVNISSIVLAEVKEKIECELNWLLKKKI
;
A
#
# COMPACT_ATOMS: atom_id res chain seq x y z
N MET A 1 19.70 17.30 -15.60
CA MET A 1 18.26 17.62 -15.42
C MET A 1 17.48 16.42 -15.93
N SER A 2 16.98 15.53 -15.08
CA SER A 2 15.66 15.67 -14.49
C SER A 2 15.60 15.16 -13.04
N SER A 3 15.09 16.03 -12.17
CA SER A 3 14.89 15.82 -10.75
C SER A 3 13.76 14.82 -10.47
N LEU A 4 14.07 13.70 -9.83
CA LEU A 4 13.09 12.85 -9.14
C LEU A 4 12.98 13.31 -7.68
N ASN A 5 12.23 14.38 -7.46
CA ASN A 5 11.67 14.69 -6.14
C ASN A 5 10.40 13.86 -5.96
N GLY A 6 10.47 12.82 -5.13
CA GLY A 6 9.32 11.97 -4.82
C GLY A 6 9.68 10.89 -3.81
N SER A 7 9.29 11.12 -2.55
CA SER A 7 9.04 10.13 -1.49
C SER A 7 10.19 9.17 -1.16
N LYS A 8 10.79 9.38 0.01
CA LYS A 8 11.83 8.53 0.61
C LYS A 8 11.36 7.07 0.70
N MET A 9 11.79 6.28 -0.27
CA MET A 9 11.66 4.83 -0.30
C MET A 9 12.57 4.24 0.79
N MET A 10 12.00 3.74 1.89
CA MET A 10 12.75 2.91 2.84
C MET A 10 12.49 1.44 2.58
N ILE A 11 12.82 1.01 1.36
CA ILE A 11 13.12 -0.39 1.11
C ILE A 11 14.64 -0.48 1.26
N PRO A 12 15.19 -1.28 2.19
CA PRO A 12 16.63 -1.49 2.25
C PRO A 12 17.11 -1.86 0.84
N ALA A 13 18.07 -1.12 0.29
CA ALA A 13 18.47 -1.19 -1.13
C ALA A 13 18.77 -2.62 -1.61
N LYS A 14 19.14 -3.52 -0.69
CA LYS A 14 19.31 -4.96 -0.91
C LYS A 14 18.08 -5.68 -1.47
N TYR A 15 16.85 -5.26 -1.15
CA TYR A 15 15.64 -5.93 -1.62
C TYR A 15 15.19 -5.46 -3.01
N LEU A 16 15.46 -4.20 -3.39
CA LEU A 16 15.08 -3.64 -4.69
C LEU A 16 15.83 -4.26 -5.87
N LYS A 17 17.03 -4.80 -5.63
CA LYS A 17 17.84 -5.48 -6.64
C LYS A 17 17.74 -7.00 -6.59
N SER A 18 16.94 -7.56 -5.68
CA SER A 18 16.82 -9.02 -5.53
C SER A 18 15.62 -9.55 -6.30
N GLU A 19 15.85 -10.47 -7.24
CA GLU A 19 14.81 -11.31 -7.88
C GLU A 19 13.88 -11.96 -6.84
N ASN A 20 14.40 -12.21 -5.63
CA ASN A 20 13.68 -12.77 -4.51
C ASN A 20 12.52 -11.90 -4.00
N PHE A 21 12.58 -10.57 -4.14
CA PHE A 21 11.50 -9.68 -3.67
C PHE A 21 10.14 -10.00 -4.30
N PHE A 22 10.15 -10.37 -5.59
CA PHE A 22 8.95 -10.76 -6.31
C PHE A 22 8.40 -12.13 -5.89
N GLN A 23 9.12 -12.87 -5.06
CA GLN A 23 8.76 -14.19 -4.56
C GLN A 23 8.49 -14.21 -3.05
N MET A 24 8.87 -13.14 -2.32
CA MET A 24 8.67 -13.01 -0.88
C MET A 24 7.19 -13.04 -0.51
N ARG A 25 6.90 -13.67 0.62
CA ARG A 25 5.58 -13.75 1.22
C ARG A 25 5.53 -12.92 2.48
N GLY A 26 4.39 -12.30 2.75
CA GLY A 26 4.18 -11.72 4.06
C GLY A 26 3.08 -10.70 4.12
N VAL A 27 3.33 -9.62 4.85
CA VAL A 27 2.40 -8.51 5.04
C VAL A 27 3.02 -7.20 4.55
N TYR A 28 2.17 -6.26 4.16
CA TYR A 28 2.58 -4.92 3.80
C TYR A 28 1.60 -3.88 4.35
N THR A 29 2.12 -2.71 4.70
CA THR A 29 1.34 -1.52 5.01
C THR A 29 1.74 -0.40 4.07
N LEU A 30 0.76 0.15 3.33
CA LEU A 30 0.92 1.38 2.56
C LEU A 30 0.62 2.57 3.47
N VAL A 31 1.54 3.52 3.54
CA VAL A 31 1.31 4.81 4.17
C VAL A 31 0.93 5.80 3.08
N LEU A 32 -0.35 6.17 3.04
CA LEU A 32 -0.89 7.09 2.07
C LEU A 32 -1.00 8.48 2.68
N HIS A 33 -0.71 9.50 1.87
CA HIS A 33 -0.95 10.88 2.23
C HIS A 33 -1.98 11.47 1.25
N LEU A 34 -3.10 11.93 1.78
CA LEU A 34 -4.11 12.71 1.08
C LEU A 34 -3.80 14.19 1.30
N CYS A 35 -3.29 14.86 0.27
CA CYS A 35 -2.76 16.22 0.39
C CYS A 35 -3.83 17.33 0.36
N THR A 36 -5.09 16.98 0.08
CA THR A 36 -6.22 17.94 0.08
C THR A 36 -7.02 17.82 1.38
N GLU A 37 -7.63 18.91 1.83
CA GLU A 37 -8.39 18.96 3.08
C GLU A 37 -9.58 18.00 3.10
N ASN A 38 -10.27 17.85 1.97
CA ASN A 38 -11.42 16.96 1.86
C ASN A 38 -11.55 16.41 0.43
N VAL A 39 -11.93 15.13 0.31
CA VAL A 39 -12.29 14.53 -0.99
C VAL A 39 -13.52 13.63 -0.84
N SER A 40 -14.39 13.64 -1.84
CA SER A 40 -15.50 12.70 -1.95
C SER A 40 -15.13 11.58 -2.93
N LEU A 41 -15.13 10.33 -2.45
CA LEU A 41 -14.74 9.16 -3.23
C LEU A 41 -15.89 8.16 -3.26
N ARG A 42 -16.26 7.67 -4.45
CA ARG A 42 -17.17 6.51 -4.58
C ARG A 42 -16.35 5.23 -4.64
N VAL A 43 -16.57 4.32 -3.69
CA VAL A 43 -15.85 3.05 -3.57
C VAL A 43 -16.78 1.91 -3.99
N GLY A 44 -16.82 1.60 -5.28
CA GLY A 44 -17.61 0.48 -5.81
C GLY A 44 -19.04 0.44 -5.26
N LYS A 45 -19.44 -0.74 -4.75
CA LYS A 45 -20.75 -0.96 -4.11
C LYS A 45 -20.86 -0.40 -2.68
N LEU A 46 -19.75 -0.03 -2.03
CA LEU A 46 -19.78 0.57 -0.69
C LEU A 46 -20.33 2.00 -0.70
N GLY A 47 -20.45 2.64 -1.87
CA GLY A 47 -21.06 3.96 -1.99
C GLY A 47 -20.04 5.09 -1.84
N LYS A 48 -20.53 6.27 -1.43
CA LYS A 48 -19.74 7.51 -1.36
C LYS A 48 -19.19 7.72 0.05
N PHE A 49 -17.92 8.07 0.14
CA PHE A 49 -17.21 8.41 1.37
C PHE A 49 -16.66 9.83 1.27
N LYS A 50 -16.68 10.56 2.38
CA LYS A 50 -15.93 11.80 2.57
C LYS A 50 -14.68 11.49 3.36
N LEU A 51 -13.52 11.81 2.80
CA LEU A 51 -12.22 11.61 3.44
C LEU A 51 -11.61 12.98 3.74
N ARG A 52 -10.98 13.10 4.90
CA ARG A 52 -10.27 14.32 5.34
C ARG A 52 -8.80 14.21 4.99
N GLY A 53 -8.15 15.33 4.73
CA GLY A 53 -6.71 15.39 4.49
C GLY A 53 -5.92 14.78 5.64
N GLY A 54 -4.79 14.15 5.30
CA GLY A 54 -3.92 13.50 6.26
C GLY A 54 -3.45 12.12 5.83
N TYR A 55 -2.99 11.34 6.81
CA TYR A 55 -2.38 10.04 6.59
C TYR A 55 -3.36 8.89 6.77
N TYR A 56 -3.28 7.93 5.85
CA TYR A 56 -4.08 6.71 5.87
C TYR A 56 -3.17 5.49 5.77
N LEU A 57 -3.50 4.45 6.52
CA LEU A 57 -2.78 3.19 6.51
C LEU A 57 -3.63 2.12 5.84
N TYR A 58 -3.02 1.35 4.94
CA TYR A 58 -3.66 0.17 4.36
C TYR A 58 -2.75 -1.03 4.52
N THR A 59 -3.18 -1.98 5.34
CA THR A 59 -2.45 -3.23 5.57
C THR A 59 -3.07 -4.37 4.78
N GLY A 60 -2.25 -5.22 4.16
CA GLY A 60 -2.72 -6.42 3.47
C GLY A 60 -1.69 -7.55 3.46
N SER A 61 -2.19 -8.77 3.23
CA SER A 61 -1.38 -9.97 3.07
C SER A 61 -1.02 -10.28 1.63
N ALA A 62 0.14 -10.93 1.51
CA ALA A 62 0.78 -11.33 0.29
C ALA A 62 1.43 -12.69 0.48
N LEU A 63 0.65 -13.69 0.91
CA LEU A 63 1.14 -15.05 1.23
C LEU A 63 1.15 -16.01 0.03
N GLY A 64 0.80 -15.52 -1.16
CA GLY A 64 0.73 -16.34 -2.36
C GLY A 64 2.04 -16.31 -3.18
N LYS A 65 1.95 -16.72 -4.45
CA LYS A 65 3.05 -16.64 -5.43
C LYS A 65 2.68 -15.66 -6.55
N GLY A 66 3.68 -15.21 -7.32
CA GLY A 66 3.46 -14.35 -8.49
C GLY A 66 2.73 -13.05 -8.14
N ALA A 67 1.56 -12.78 -8.74
CA ALA A 67 0.77 -11.57 -8.46
C ALA A 67 0.24 -11.48 -7.00
N LEU A 68 0.31 -12.58 -6.24
CA LEU A 68 -0.11 -12.66 -4.84
C LEU A 68 1.07 -12.59 -3.85
N SER A 69 2.32 -12.52 -4.33
CA SER A 69 3.51 -12.29 -3.49
C SER A 69 3.60 -10.82 -3.06
N LEU A 70 4.52 -10.48 -2.14
CA LEU A 70 4.76 -9.11 -1.72
C LEU A 70 5.07 -8.21 -2.93
N GLY A 71 6.04 -8.60 -3.76
CA GLY A 71 6.36 -7.84 -4.97
C GLY A 71 5.18 -7.75 -5.94
N GLY A 72 4.37 -8.81 -6.09
CA GLY A 72 3.16 -8.79 -6.92
C GLY A 72 2.12 -7.78 -6.44
N ARG A 73 1.84 -7.76 -5.12
CA ARG A 73 0.91 -6.82 -4.48
C ARG A 73 1.40 -5.39 -4.56
N ILE A 74 2.67 -5.14 -4.23
CA ILE A 74 3.26 -3.79 -4.28
C ILE A 74 3.27 -3.27 -5.71
N ARG A 75 3.69 -4.07 -6.69
CA ARG A 75 3.65 -3.68 -8.11
C ARG A 75 2.24 -3.31 -8.58
N ARG A 76 1.22 -4.05 -8.12
CA ARG A 76 -0.18 -3.69 -8.39
C ARG A 76 -0.55 -2.34 -7.79
N HIS A 77 -0.20 -2.08 -6.53
CA HIS A 77 -0.51 -0.82 -5.85
C HIS A 77 0.16 0.39 -6.50
N LEU A 78 1.41 0.23 -6.95
CA LEU A 78 2.16 1.27 -7.65
C LEU A 78 1.64 1.55 -9.06
N LYS A 79 1.01 0.57 -9.73
CA LYS A 79 0.43 0.77 -11.06
C LYS A 79 -0.75 1.75 -10.97
N LYS A 80 -0.70 2.86 -11.71
CA LYS A 80 -1.80 3.86 -11.75
C LYS A 80 -3.02 3.35 -12.53
N GLN A 81 -2.81 2.78 -13.72
CA GLN A 81 -3.90 2.25 -14.54
C GLN A 81 -4.12 0.76 -14.27
N LYS A 82 -5.24 0.42 -13.63
CA LYS A 82 -5.59 -0.96 -13.25
C LYS A 82 -7.10 -1.09 -13.07
N VAL A 83 -7.59 -2.32 -13.22
CA VAL A 83 -8.97 -2.66 -12.85
C VAL A 83 -9.12 -2.49 -11.34
N MET A 84 -10.10 -1.71 -10.92
CA MET A 84 -10.43 -1.49 -9.50
C MET A 84 -11.02 -2.76 -8.93
N ARG A 85 -10.30 -3.40 -7.99
CA ARG A 85 -10.76 -4.63 -7.34
C ARG A 85 -10.85 -4.49 -5.82
N TRP A 86 -10.04 -3.61 -5.24
CA TRP A 86 -10.00 -3.37 -3.80
C TRP A 86 -10.30 -1.92 -3.48
N HIS A 87 -10.80 -1.67 -2.27
CA HIS A 87 -11.12 -0.31 -1.82
C HIS A 87 -9.91 0.63 -1.93
N ILE A 88 -8.70 0.13 -1.65
CA ILE A 88 -7.45 0.88 -1.79
C ILE A 88 -7.14 1.28 -3.24
N ASP A 89 -7.61 0.52 -4.24
CA ASP A 89 -7.39 0.88 -5.64
C ASP A 89 -8.13 2.18 -5.98
N TYR A 90 -9.33 2.38 -5.43
CA TYR A 90 -10.10 3.62 -5.59
C TYR A 90 -9.37 4.81 -4.95
N LEU A 91 -8.83 4.62 -3.74
CA LEU A 91 -8.08 5.66 -3.06
C LEU A 91 -6.80 6.03 -3.83
N LEU A 92 -6.05 5.04 -4.32
CA LEU A 92 -4.83 5.24 -5.12
C LEU A 92 -5.08 5.80 -6.52
N SER A 93 -6.35 5.83 -6.97
CA SER A 93 -6.75 6.43 -8.24
C SER A 93 -6.91 7.95 -8.16
N LEU A 94 -7.06 8.50 -6.96
CA LEU A 94 -7.09 9.94 -6.71
C LEU A 94 -5.72 10.56 -6.99
N LYS A 95 -5.70 11.73 -7.63
CA LYS A 95 -4.46 12.48 -7.92
C LYS A 95 -3.87 13.10 -6.66
N GLU A 96 -4.72 13.34 -5.67
CA GLU A 96 -4.44 13.95 -4.38
C GLU A 96 -3.81 12.94 -3.39
N VAL A 97 -3.82 11.65 -3.73
CA VAL A 97 -3.29 10.56 -2.89
C VAL A 97 -1.94 10.10 -3.41
N ASN A 98 -0.95 10.13 -2.51
CA ASN A 98 0.39 9.62 -2.78
C ASN A 98 0.77 8.53 -1.77
N ILE A 99 1.50 7.51 -2.22
CA ILE A 99 2.15 6.56 -1.33
C ILE A 99 3.40 7.24 -0.79
N SER A 100 3.39 7.62 0.47
CA SER A 100 4.51 8.26 1.16
C SER A 100 5.58 7.25 1.58
N SER A 101 5.16 6.04 1.96
CA SER A 101 6.04 4.96 2.41
C SER A 101 5.35 3.61 2.29
N ILE A 102 6.15 2.55 2.24
CA ILE A 102 5.68 1.16 2.23
C ILE A 102 6.48 0.41 3.29
N VAL A 103 5.78 -0.18 4.25
CA VAL A 103 6.37 -1.03 5.29
C VAL A 103 6.07 -2.48 4.93
N LEU A 104 7.07 -3.34 4.99
CA LEU A 104 6.98 -4.74 4.59
C LEU A 104 7.54 -5.62 5.71
N ALA A 105 6.90 -6.75 5.97
CA ALA A 105 7.47 -7.80 6.79
C ALA A 105 7.29 -9.14 6.08
N GLU A 106 8.39 -9.88 5.94
CA GLU A 106 8.36 -11.25 5.44
C GLU A 106 7.77 -12.15 6.52
N VAL A 107 6.71 -12.87 6.18
CA VAL A 107 6.11 -13.86 7.08
C VAL A 107 5.64 -15.06 6.28
N LYS A 108 5.90 -16.23 6.86
CA LYS A 108 5.55 -17.52 6.29
C LYS A 108 4.12 -17.93 6.62
N GLU A 109 3.49 -17.29 7.61
CA GLU A 109 2.16 -17.61 8.15
C GLU A 109 1.25 -16.38 8.22
N LYS A 110 -0.07 -16.62 8.39
CA LYS A 110 -1.08 -15.56 8.54
C LYS A 110 -0.98 -14.89 9.92
N ILE A 111 -0.21 -13.82 10.01
CA ILE A 111 -0.08 -13.01 11.25
C ILE A 111 -0.89 -11.69 11.22
N GLU A 112 -1.81 -11.51 10.26
CA GLU A 112 -2.57 -10.25 10.08
C GLU A 112 -3.33 -9.83 11.35
N CYS A 113 -3.92 -10.78 12.09
CA CYS A 113 -4.65 -10.47 13.31
C CYS A 113 -3.74 -9.94 14.44
N GLU A 114 -2.57 -10.53 14.61
CA GLU A 114 -1.62 -10.14 15.66
C GLU A 114 -0.98 -8.78 15.36
N LEU A 115 -0.63 -8.53 14.10
CA LEU A 115 -0.13 -7.23 13.65
C LEU A 115 -1.15 -6.10 13.83
N ASN A 116 -2.41 -6.33 13.45
CA ASN A 116 -3.46 -5.33 13.63
C ASN A 116 -3.69 -5.01 15.11
N TRP A 117 -3.56 -6.01 15.99
CA TRP A 117 -3.64 -5.80 17.44
C TRP A 117 -2.46 -4.97 17.97
N LEU A 118 -1.23 -5.26 17.53
CA LEU A 118 -0.03 -4.51 17.94
C LEU A 118 -0.04 -3.06 17.45
N LEU A 119 -0.50 -2.81 16.22
CA LEU A 119 -0.58 -1.45 15.66
C LEU A 119 -1.62 -0.58 16.37
N LYS A 120 -2.73 -1.16 16.84
CA LYS A 120 -3.74 -0.45 17.65
C LYS A 120 -3.23 0.07 18.99
N LYS A 121 -2.15 -0.51 19.54
CA LYS A 121 -1.60 -0.11 20.84
C LYS A 121 -0.57 1.02 20.78
N LYS A 122 -0.07 1.36 19.59
CA LYS A 122 1.01 2.33 19.40
C LYS A 122 0.59 3.60 18.66
N ILE A 123 -0.70 3.72 18.31
CA ILE A 123 -1.29 4.89 17.65
C ILE A 123 -2.46 5.36 18.49
#